data_AF-A0ABD2QAV4-F1
#
_entry.id   AF-A0ABD2QAV4-F1
#
_cell.length_a   1.000
_cell.length_b   1.000
_cell.length_c   1.000
_cell.angle_alpha   90.00
_cell.angle_beta   90.00
_cell.angle_gamma   90.00
#
_symmetry.space_group_name_H-M   'P 1'
#
loop_
_entity.id
_entity.type
_entity.pdbx_description
1 polymer ?
#
loop_
_entity_poly.entity_id
_entity_poly.type
_entity_poly.pdbx_seq_one_letter_code
_entity_poly.pdbx_strand_id
1 'polypeptide(L)'
;MSTESSLLQGNQSKNELYRSASSNKDKPWWKTTFFVREPILFGTWDGVYTSCLLNIFGVVIFLRAGWVVGNAGLGLTLLMVFLSLLPVYISVSSAIGICERSQLREGGVYSLISHVLGQRTGTAVGLVYCIGQACSCSLYVSGIAESISNLAHIENPWAERGLGCGFLSLLLGISPLSLA
;
A
#
# COMPACT_ATOMS: atom_id res chain seq x y z
N MET A 1 12.70 -50.70 36.88
CA MET A 1 12.79 -50.49 35.41
C MET A 1 11.81 -49.44 34.89
N SER A 2 10.67 -49.19 35.57
CA SER A 2 9.69 -48.14 35.23
C SER A 2 9.95 -46.75 35.88
N THR A 3 10.84 -46.67 36.87
CA THR A 3 11.14 -45.43 37.60
C THR A 3 12.23 -44.57 36.92
N GLU A 4 13.14 -45.17 36.16
CA GLU A 4 14.20 -44.42 35.44
C GLU A 4 13.70 -43.80 34.13
N SER A 5 12.73 -44.43 33.45
CA SER A 5 12.13 -43.90 32.22
C SER A 5 11.28 -42.65 32.45
N SER A 6 10.63 -42.51 33.61
CA SER A 6 9.83 -41.32 33.96
C SER A 6 10.69 -40.11 34.34
N LEU A 7 11.87 -40.31 34.92
CA LEU A 7 12.82 -39.22 35.22
C LEU A 7 13.54 -38.70 33.97
N LEU A 8 13.81 -39.56 32.99
CA LEU A 8 14.38 -39.13 31.71
C LEU A 8 13.37 -38.33 30.86
N GLN A 9 12.09 -38.67 30.92
CA GLN A 9 11.03 -37.95 30.20
C GLN A 9 10.74 -36.57 30.83
N GLY A 10 10.82 -36.46 32.16
CA GLY A 10 10.71 -35.18 32.87
C GLY A 10 11.90 -34.24 32.63
N ASN A 11 13.11 -34.77 32.45
CA ASN A 11 14.29 -33.96 32.17
C ASN A 11 14.31 -33.46 30.71
N GLN A 12 13.92 -34.31 29.75
CA GLN A 12 13.80 -33.90 28.33
C GLN A 12 12.75 -32.80 28.14
N SER A 13 11.57 -32.90 28.76
CA SER A 13 10.52 -31.88 28.66
C SER A 13 10.94 -30.51 29.23
N LYS A 14 11.69 -30.49 30.34
CA LYS A 14 12.25 -29.24 30.90
C LYS A 14 13.30 -28.61 29.98
N ASN A 15 14.09 -29.43 29.28
CA ASN A 15 15.12 -28.96 28.35
C ASN A 15 14.51 -28.37 27.07
N GLU A 16 13.36 -28.88 26.62
CA GLU A 16 12.61 -28.32 25.48
C GLU A 16 11.89 -27.00 25.84
N LEU A 17 11.40 -26.88 27.07
CA LEU A 17 10.83 -25.62 27.59
C LEU A 17 11.91 -24.53 27.73
N TYR A 18 13.11 -24.89 28.20
CA TYR A 18 14.24 -23.95 28.29
C TYR A 18 14.75 -23.51 26.91
N ARG A 19 14.70 -24.41 25.91
CA ARG A 19 15.07 -24.09 24.53
C ARG A 19 14.05 -23.19 23.84
N SER A 20 12.76 -23.37 24.13
CA SER A 20 11.69 -22.49 23.63
C SER A 20 11.68 -21.12 24.30
N ALA A 21 12.07 -21.03 25.58
CA ALA A 21 12.18 -19.76 26.30
C ALA A 21 13.44 -18.96 25.92
N SER A 22 14.55 -19.62 25.59
CA SER A 22 15.81 -18.94 25.24
C SER A 22 15.85 -18.41 23.81
N SER A 23 15.07 -18.99 22.87
CA SER A 23 15.00 -18.49 21.49
C SER A 23 14.12 -17.24 21.34
N ASN A 24 13.43 -16.82 22.39
CA ASN A 24 12.57 -15.64 22.42
C ASN A 24 13.14 -14.54 23.34
N LYS A 25 14.47 -14.43 23.42
CA LYS A 25 15.17 -13.40 24.22
C LYS A 25 15.92 -12.36 23.38
N ASP A 26 15.87 -12.45 22.05
CA ASP A 26 16.59 -11.53 21.15
C ASP A 26 15.67 -10.56 20.41
N LYS A 27 14.50 -10.25 20.98
CA LYS A 27 13.64 -9.17 20.50
C LYS A 27 13.41 -8.19 21.65
N PRO A 28 13.91 -6.95 21.59
CA PRO A 28 13.76 -6.01 22.68
C PRO A 28 12.29 -5.63 22.87
N TRP A 29 11.83 -5.64 24.13
CA TRP A 29 10.45 -5.42 24.55
C TRP A 29 9.84 -4.06 24.13
N TRP A 30 10.67 -3.06 23.79
CA TRP A 30 10.20 -1.77 23.27
C TRP A 30 9.70 -1.82 21.82
N LYS A 31 9.90 -2.93 21.09
CA LYS A 31 9.37 -3.13 19.73
C LYS A 31 7.98 -3.77 19.72
N THR A 32 7.52 -4.36 20.82
CA THR A 32 6.33 -5.22 20.84
C THR A 32 5.04 -4.52 21.29
N THR A 33 5.10 -3.26 21.74
CA THR A 33 3.93 -2.61 22.33
C THR A 33 3.29 -1.55 21.43
N PHE A 34 3.96 -1.08 20.37
CA PHE A 34 3.42 -0.02 19.50
C PHE A 34 2.68 -0.51 18.24
N PHE A 35 2.70 -1.81 17.96
CA PHE A 35 2.10 -2.37 16.74
C PHE A 35 0.91 -3.32 17.01
N VAL A 36 0.44 -3.41 18.26
CA VAL A 36 -0.87 -4.03 18.55
C VAL A 36 -1.94 -2.98 18.28
N ARG A 37 -2.02 -2.57 17.03
CA ARG A 37 -3.28 -2.10 16.48
C ARG A 37 -4.05 -3.41 16.27
N GLU A 38 -5.11 -3.63 17.05
CA GLU A 38 -6.02 -4.75 16.81
C GLU A 38 -6.27 -4.82 15.31
N PRO A 39 -6.03 -5.96 14.63
CA PRO A 39 -6.37 -6.08 13.23
C PRO A 39 -7.88 -6.00 13.18
N ILE A 40 -8.41 -4.78 13.02
CA ILE A 40 -9.75 -4.59 12.52
C ILE A 40 -9.77 -5.39 11.23
N LEU A 41 -10.48 -6.52 11.28
CA LEU A 41 -10.69 -7.43 10.18
C LEU A 41 -11.55 -6.66 9.17
N PHE A 42 -10.93 -5.73 8.45
CA PHE A 42 -11.52 -5.14 7.28
C PHE A 42 -11.78 -6.30 6.33
N GLY A 43 -13.06 -6.56 6.06
CA GLY A 43 -13.44 -7.54 5.07
C GLY A 43 -12.74 -7.22 3.75
N THR A 44 -12.43 -8.25 2.96
CA THR A 44 -11.79 -8.10 1.64
C THR A 44 -12.50 -7.06 0.76
N TRP A 45 -13.82 -6.95 0.92
CA TRP A 45 -14.68 -6.00 0.25
C TRP A 45 -14.57 -4.56 0.76
N ASP A 46 -14.36 -4.34 2.05
CA ASP A 46 -14.38 -2.99 2.63
C ASP A 46 -12.98 -2.35 2.58
N GLY A 47 -11.93 -3.17 2.79
CA GLY A 47 -10.55 -2.69 2.78
C GLY A 47 -9.93 -2.64 1.38
N VAL A 48 -9.81 -3.81 0.73
CA VAL A 48 -8.97 -3.95 -0.47
C VAL A 48 -9.70 -3.50 -1.72
N TYR A 49 -10.97 -3.89 -1.88
CA TYR A 49 -11.75 -3.55 -3.06
C TYR A 49 -12.00 -2.04 -3.17
N THR A 50 -12.46 -1.40 -2.09
CA THR A 50 -12.67 0.05 -2.04
C THR A 50 -11.38 0.83 -2.32
N SER A 51 -10.26 0.42 -1.70
CA SER A 51 -8.97 1.08 -1.92
C SER A 51 -8.48 0.93 -3.37
N CYS A 52 -8.71 -0.22 -4.00
CA CYS A 52 -8.33 -0.47 -5.39
C CYS A 52 -9.18 0.35 -6.36
N LEU A 53 -10.50 0.38 -6.16
CA LEU A 53 -11.42 1.17 -6.97
C LEU A 53 -11.13 2.67 -6.88
N LEU A 54 -10.86 3.20 -5.69
CA LEU A 54 -10.49 4.60 -5.51
C LEU A 54 -9.20 4.96 -6.27
N ASN A 55 -8.21 4.07 -6.26
CA ASN A 55 -6.96 4.28 -6.99
C ASN A 55 -7.16 4.28 -8.52
N ILE A 56 -8.00 3.38 -9.04
CA ILE A 56 -8.26 3.28 -10.48
C ILE A 56 -9.17 4.42 -10.97
N PHE A 57 -10.22 4.74 -10.22
CA PHE A 57 -11.20 5.76 -10.63
C PHE A 57 -10.79 7.20 -10.29
N GLY A 58 -9.84 7.40 -9.37
CA GLY A 58 -9.51 8.73 -8.84
C GLY A 58 -9.11 9.76 -9.91
N VAL A 59 -7.92 9.62 -10.51
CA VAL A 59 -7.36 10.69 -11.37
C VAL A 59 -7.96 10.69 -12.79
N VAL A 60 -8.37 9.52 -13.28
CA VAL A 60 -8.74 9.32 -14.69
C VAL A 60 -10.11 9.92 -15.03
N ILE A 61 -11.07 9.83 -14.12
CA ILE A 61 -12.43 10.36 -14.34
C ILE A 61 -12.49 11.88 -14.17
N PHE A 62 -11.73 12.44 -13.23
CA PHE A 62 -11.88 13.84 -12.86
C PHE A 62 -11.33 14.82 -13.91
N LEU A 63 -10.20 14.52 -14.55
CA LEU A 63 -9.54 15.47 -15.46
C LEU A 63 -9.83 15.25 -16.95
N ARG A 64 -10.17 14.02 -17.38
CA ARG A 64 -10.01 13.70 -18.81
C ARG A 64 -11.09 12.85 -19.45
N ALA A 65 -11.91 12.13 -18.68
CA ALA A 65 -12.98 11.32 -19.25
C ALA A 65 -13.96 12.16 -20.09
N GLY A 66 -14.34 13.36 -19.63
CA GLY A 66 -15.25 14.25 -20.36
C GLY A 66 -14.67 14.78 -21.67
N TRP A 67 -13.44 15.30 -21.64
CA TRP A 67 -12.78 15.85 -22.83
C TRP A 67 -12.40 14.75 -23.85
N VAL A 68 -11.95 13.59 -23.37
CA VAL A 68 -11.53 12.50 -24.25
C VAL A 68 -12.72 11.82 -24.93
N VAL A 69 -13.87 11.70 -24.26
CA VAL A 69 -15.13 11.25 -24.90
C VAL A 69 -15.61 12.26 -25.94
N GLY A 70 -15.50 13.56 -25.64
CA GLY A 70 -15.91 14.63 -26.56
C GLY A 70 -15.08 14.68 -27.85
N ASN A 71 -13.76 14.45 -27.77
CA ASN A 71 -12.87 14.53 -28.93
C ASN A 71 -12.63 13.20 -29.66
N ALA A 72 -12.58 12.07 -28.94
CA ALA A 72 -12.24 10.77 -29.53
C ALA A 72 -13.46 9.88 -29.83
N GLY A 73 -14.65 10.25 -29.32
CA GLY A 73 -15.89 9.49 -29.49
C GLY A 73 -15.98 8.22 -28.64
N LEU A 74 -17.17 7.63 -28.54
CA LEU A 74 -17.43 6.48 -27.65
C LEU A 74 -16.63 5.22 -28.01
N GLY A 75 -16.43 4.91 -29.29
CA GLY A 75 -15.74 3.69 -29.71
C GLY A 75 -14.24 3.69 -29.35
N LEU A 76 -13.55 4.80 -29.62
CA LEU A 76 -12.11 4.92 -29.39
C LEU A 76 -11.80 5.03 -27.90
N THR A 77 -12.64 5.73 -27.14
CA THR A 77 -12.51 5.82 -25.68
C THR A 77 -12.69 4.48 -24.98
N LEU A 78 -13.64 3.65 -25.44
CA LEU A 78 -13.86 2.32 -24.90
C LEU A 78 -12.66 1.38 -25.15
N LEU A 79 -12.02 1.50 -26.32
CA LEU A 79 -10.76 0.79 -26.62
C LEU A 79 -9.60 1.25 -25.71
N MET A 80 -9.48 2.56 -25.45
CA MET A 80 -8.45 3.09 -24.54
C MET A 80 -8.64 2.64 -23.09
N VAL A 81 -9.88 2.57 -22.62
CA VAL A 81 -10.21 2.03 -21.29
C VAL A 81 -9.84 0.55 -21.23
N PHE A 82 -10.18 -0.23 -22.25
CA PHE A 82 -9.81 -1.65 -22.31
C PHE A 82 -8.29 -1.83 -22.25
N LEU A 83 -7.55 -1.07 -23.05
CA LEU A 83 -6.08 -1.12 -23.09
C LEU A 83 -5.44 -0.71 -21.75
N SER A 84 -6.08 0.18 -20.99
CA SER A 84 -5.61 0.59 -19.65
C SER A 84 -5.91 -0.46 -18.58
N LEU A 85 -7.01 -1.20 -18.70
CA LEU A 85 -7.37 -2.26 -17.76
C LEU A 85 -6.57 -3.55 -17.99
N LEU A 86 -6.17 -3.86 -19.23
CA LEU A 86 -5.35 -5.03 -19.56
C LEU A 86 -4.09 -5.19 -18.69
N PRO A 87 -3.17 -4.21 -18.55
CA PRO A 87 -1.97 -4.35 -17.73
C PRO A 87 -2.29 -4.51 -16.23
N VAL A 88 -3.40 -3.94 -15.75
CA VAL A 88 -3.86 -4.10 -14.36
C VAL A 88 -4.31 -5.54 -14.13
N TYR A 89 -5.14 -6.09 -15.02
CA TYR A 89 -5.56 -7.49 -14.96
C TYR A 89 -4.38 -8.47 -15.02
N ILE A 90 -3.42 -8.23 -15.92
CA ILE A 90 -2.21 -9.05 -16.05
C ILE A 90 -1.39 -9.01 -14.76
N SER A 91 -1.18 -7.83 -14.17
CA SER A 91 -0.43 -7.67 -12.92
C SER A 91 -1.11 -8.36 -11.74
N VAL A 92 -2.44 -8.22 -11.62
CA VAL A 92 -3.23 -8.85 -10.56
C VAL A 92 -3.22 -10.38 -10.70
N SER A 93 -3.39 -10.90 -11.92
CA SER A 93 -3.31 -12.35 -12.18
C SER A 93 -1.94 -12.92 -11.80
N SER A 94 -0.86 -12.18 -12.10
CA SER A 94 0.50 -12.56 -11.67
C SER A 94 0.66 -12.54 -10.13
N ALA A 95 0.16 -11.50 -9.47
CA ALA A 95 0.22 -11.36 -8.02
C ALA A 95 -0.53 -12.49 -7.30
N ILE A 96 -1.69 -12.93 -7.81
CA ILE A 96 -2.46 -14.04 -7.25
C ILE A 96 -1.66 -15.34 -7.29
N GLY A 97 -1.01 -15.64 -8.42
CA GLY A 97 -0.15 -16.83 -8.54
C GLY A 97 1.04 -16.83 -7.57
N ILE A 98 1.60 -15.65 -7.28
CA ILE A 98 2.64 -15.48 -6.26
C ILE A 98 2.08 -15.75 -4.86
N CYS A 99 0.88 -15.22 -4.56
CA CYS A 99 0.23 -15.40 -3.27
C CYS A 99 -0.10 -16.87 -2.99
N GLU A 100 -0.57 -17.61 -4.00
CA GLU A 100 -0.92 -19.03 -3.88
C GLU A 100 0.30 -19.91 -3.57
N ARG A 101 1.47 -19.55 -4.09
CA ARG A 101 2.73 -20.27 -3.85
C ARG A 101 3.48 -19.81 -2.61
N SER A 102 3.11 -18.66 -2.03
CA SER A 102 3.75 -18.11 -0.85
C SER A 102 3.16 -18.68 0.44
N GLN A 103 3.99 -19.31 1.28
CA GLN A 103 3.57 -19.75 2.61
C GLN A 103 3.51 -18.52 3.54
N LEU A 104 2.30 -18.20 3.99
CA LEU A 104 2.01 -17.10 4.91
C LEU A 104 2.67 -17.36 6.27
N ARG A 105 3.91 -16.91 6.46
CA ARG A 105 4.50 -16.72 7.78
C ARG A 105 4.06 -15.34 8.28
N GLU A 106 3.84 -15.18 9.59
CA GLU A 106 3.28 -14.00 10.28
C GLU A 106 4.09 -12.69 10.18
N GLY A 107 4.60 -12.33 9.01
CA GLY A 107 5.13 -11.01 8.68
C GLY A 107 4.32 -10.47 7.50
N GLY A 108 3.83 -9.24 7.57
CA GLY A 108 2.96 -8.65 6.55
C GLY A 108 3.52 -8.67 5.12
N VAL A 109 2.77 -8.10 4.17
CA VAL A 109 3.02 -8.20 2.71
C VAL A 109 4.47 -7.90 2.28
N TYR A 110 5.17 -7.00 2.97
CA TYR A 110 6.59 -6.68 2.71
C TYR A 110 7.56 -7.82 3.08
N SER A 111 7.30 -8.56 4.15
CA SER A 111 8.10 -9.74 4.55
C SER A 111 7.88 -10.91 3.60
N LEU A 112 6.69 -10.98 2.99
CA LEU A 112 6.35 -11.96 1.97
C LEU A 112 7.05 -11.64 0.64
N ILE A 113 6.95 -10.39 0.16
CA ILE A 113 7.57 -9.94 -1.09
C ILE A 113 9.11 -10.05 -1.04
N SER A 114 9.73 -9.68 0.08
CA SER A 114 11.19 -9.70 0.22
C SER A 114 11.77 -11.12 0.22
N HIS A 115 11.01 -12.13 0.65
CA HIS A 115 11.37 -13.54 0.53
C HIS A 115 11.24 -14.07 -0.90
N VAL A 116 10.22 -13.64 -1.65
CA VAL A 116 9.91 -14.21 -2.97
C VAL A 116 10.70 -13.54 -4.11
N LEU A 117 10.94 -12.23 -4.04
CA LEU A 117 11.61 -11.47 -5.12
C LEU A 117 13.11 -11.25 -4.90
N GLY A 118 13.63 -11.55 -3.71
CA GLY A 118 15.00 -11.26 -3.32
C GLY A 118 15.30 -9.76 -3.10
N GLN A 119 16.32 -9.49 -2.31
CA GLN A 119 16.69 -8.13 -1.83
C GLN A 119 16.99 -7.14 -2.97
N ARG A 120 17.48 -7.63 -4.11
CA ARG A 120 17.90 -6.82 -5.26
C ARG A 120 16.72 -6.27 -6.07
N THR A 121 15.69 -7.07 -6.28
CA THR A 121 14.52 -6.70 -7.09
C THR A 121 13.51 -5.89 -6.29
N GLY A 122 13.36 -6.18 -5.00
CA GLY A 122 12.46 -5.45 -4.10
C GLY A 122 12.81 -3.96 -3.98
N THR A 123 14.10 -3.62 -3.94
CA THR A 123 14.56 -2.22 -3.84
C THR A 123 14.25 -1.43 -5.12
N ALA A 124 14.45 -2.03 -6.30
CA ALA A 124 14.18 -1.37 -7.57
C ALA A 124 12.68 -1.09 -7.77
N VAL A 125 11.81 -2.09 -7.49
CA VAL A 125 10.35 -1.92 -7.57
C VAL A 125 9.86 -0.89 -6.56
N GLY A 126 10.42 -0.88 -5.34
CA GLY A 126 10.09 0.11 -4.31
C GLY A 126 10.44 1.54 -4.70
N LEU A 127 11.61 1.76 -5.33
CA LEU A 127 12.02 3.08 -5.80
C LEU A 127 11.07 3.62 -6.90
N VAL A 128 10.72 2.78 -7.88
CA VAL A 128 9.78 3.14 -8.95
C VAL A 128 8.39 3.43 -8.37
N TYR A 129 7.93 2.62 -7.41
CA TYR A 129 6.66 2.84 -6.74
C TYR A 129 6.61 4.16 -5.96
N CYS A 130 7.70 4.52 -5.26
CA CYS A 130 7.80 5.78 -4.53
C CYS A 130 7.69 6.99 -5.48
N ILE A 131 8.40 6.96 -6.62
CA ILE A 131 8.31 8.01 -7.64
C ILE A 131 6.90 8.07 -8.24
N GLY A 132 6.28 6.92 -8.50
CA GLY A 132 4.90 6.83 -8.98
C GLY A 132 3.92 7.49 -8.01
N GLN A 133 4.03 7.21 -6.71
CA GLN A 133 3.15 7.81 -5.71
C GLN A 133 3.35 9.31 -5.52
N ALA A 134 4.59 9.80 -5.65
CA ALA A 134 4.87 11.22 -5.67
C ALA A 134 4.21 11.92 -6.87
N CYS A 135 4.26 11.30 -8.06
CA CYS A 135 3.59 11.79 -9.26
C CYS A 135 2.06 11.82 -9.09
N SER A 136 1.47 10.74 -8.54
CA SER A 136 0.04 10.67 -8.24
C SER A 136 -0.42 11.81 -7.32
N CYS A 137 0.33 12.09 -6.24
CA CYS A 137 0.04 13.21 -5.35
C CYS A 137 0.07 14.56 -6.10
N SER A 138 1.06 14.77 -6.95
CA SER A 138 1.17 15.99 -7.76
C SER A 138 -0.03 16.17 -8.70
N LEU A 139 -0.49 15.10 -9.34
CA LEU A 139 -1.64 15.15 -10.26
C LEU A 139 -2.96 15.43 -9.51
N TYR A 140 -3.15 14.85 -8.32
CA TYR A 140 -4.31 15.15 -7.48
C TYR A 140 -4.34 16.63 -7.05
N VAL A 141 -3.20 17.19 -6.63
CA VAL A 141 -3.11 18.61 -6.28
C VAL A 141 -3.40 19.49 -7.50
N SER A 142 -2.89 19.14 -8.68
CA SER A 142 -3.15 19.89 -9.91
C SER A 142 -4.62 19.87 -10.33
N GLY A 143 -5.31 18.72 -10.19
CA GLY A 143 -6.74 18.62 -10.50
C GLY A 143 -7.63 19.43 -9.56
N ILE A 144 -7.27 19.46 -8.27
CA ILE A 144 -7.95 20.32 -7.28
C ILE A 144 -7.69 21.79 -7.59
N ALA A 145 -6.45 22.15 -7.94
CA ALA A 145 -6.09 23.53 -8.29
C ALA A 145 -6.88 24.04 -9.50
N GLU A 146 -6.99 23.24 -10.57
CA GLU A 146 -7.78 23.57 -11.77
C GLU A 146 -9.28 23.67 -11.46
N SER A 147 -9.81 22.77 -10.62
CA SER A 147 -11.22 22.82 -10.23
C SER A 147 -11.56 24.06 -9.40
N ILE A 148 -10.67 24.45 -8.48
CA ILE A 148 -10.84 25.65 -7.65
C ILE A 148 -10.62 26.93 -8.46
N SER A 149 -9.65 26.95 -9.38
CA SER A 149 -9.38 28.11 -10.24
C SER A 149 -10.58 28.41 -11.15
N ASN A 150 -11.17 27.35 -11.73
CA ASN A 150 -12.38 27.45 -12.55
C ASN A 150 -13.60 27.90 -11.74
N LEU A 151 -13.74 27.46 -10.48
CA LEU A 151 -14.81 27.91 -9.59
C LEU A 151 -14.63 29.36 -9.11
N ALA A 152 -13.40 29.81 -8.89
CA ALA A 152 -13.09 31.15 -8.38
C ALA A 152 -13.11 32.22 -9.48
N HIS A 153 -13.08 31.86 -10.77
CA HIS A 153 -13.09 32.78 -11.92
C HIS A 153 -11.95 33.83 -11.88
N ILE A 154 -10.82 33.48 -11.25
CA ILE A 154 -9.62 34.33 -11.15
C ILE A 154 -8.60 33.83 -12.20
N GLU A 155 -8.52 34.49 -13.35
CA GLU A 155 -7.60 34.16 -14.47
C GLU A 155 -6.13 34.57 -14.20
N ASN A 156 -5.62 34.38 -12.97
CA ASN A 156 -4.24 34.70 -12.64
C ASN A 156 -3.38 33.42 -12.58
N PRO A 157 -2.39 33.22 -13.48
CA PRO A 157 -1.52 32.04 -13.49
C PRO A 157 -0.65 31.91 -12.24
N TRP A 158 -0.47 33.00 -11.48
CA TRP A 158 0.22 33.01 -10.19
C TRP A 158 -0.65 32.47 -9.04
N ALA A 159 -1.97 32.63 -9.12
CA ALA A 159 -2.90 32.16 -8.08
C ALA A 159 -3.00 30.63 -8.05
N GLU A 160 -2.95 29.98 -9.23
CA GLU A 160 -2.96 28.53 -9.35
C GLU A 160 -1.73 27.87 -8.72
N ARG A 161 -0.55 28.43 -8.98
CA ARG A 161 0.72 27.93 -8.43
C ARG A 161 0.83 28.20 -6.92
N GLY A 162 0.28 29.33 -6.46
CA GLY A 162 0.20 29.70 -5.06
C GLY A 162 -0.73 28.79 -4.25
N LEU A 163 -1.91 28.45 -4.81
CA LEU A 163 -2.87 27.56 -4.16
C LEU A 163 -2.32 26.13 -4.02
N GLY A 164 -1.64 25.62 -5.06
CA GLY A 164 -0.96 24.31 -5.00
C GLY A 164 0.15 24.26 -3.95
N CYS A 165 1.01 25.29 -3.87
CA CYS A 165 2.05 25.37 -2.84
C CYS A 165 1.45 25.53 -1.43
N GLY A 166 0.33 26.26 -1.30
CA GLY A 166 -0.40 26.42 -0.04
C GLY A 166 -0.99 25.10 0.46
N PHE A 167 -1.62 24.33 -0.43
CA PHE A 167 -2.21 23.03 -0.07
C PHE A 167 -1.15 21.98 0.29
N LEU A 168 -0.02 21.96 -0.44
CA LEU A 168 1.15 21.15 -0.10
C LEU A 168 1.74 21.53 1.26
N SER A 169 1.84 22.83 1.56
CA SER A 169 2.36 23.31 2.85
C SER A 169 1.41 22.99 4.01
N LEU A 170 0.10 23.04 3.78
CA LEU A 170 -0.92 22.69 4.77
C LEU A 170 -0.92 21.18 5.07
N LEU A 171 -0.86 20.33 4.03
CA LEU A 171 -0.72 18.87 4.19
C LEU A 171 0.58 18.48 4.88
N LEU A 172 1.70 19.13 4.51
CA LEU A 172 2.99 18.91 5.15
C LEU A 172 3.02 19.41 6.59
N GLY A 173 2.25 20.44 6.94
CA GLY A 173 2.10 20.93 8.31
C GLY A 173 1.21 20.06 9.20
N ILE A 174 0.23 19.37 8.63
CA ILE A 174 -0.67 18.47 9.37
C ILE A 174 -0.01 17.10 9.67
N SER A 175 0.84 16.62 8.76
CA SER A 175 1.57 15.35 8.92
C SER A 175 2.40 15.24 10.22
N PRO A 176 3.20 16.24 10.64
CA PRO A 176 3.93 16.21 11.89
C PRO A 176 3.04 16.38 13.14
N LEU A 177 1.85 16.96 13.02
CA LEU A 177 0.93 17.16 14.15
C LEU A 177 0.19 15.86 14.55
N SER A 178 0.11 14.88 13.65
CA SER A 178 -0.47 13.55 13.93
C SER A 178 0.53 12.56 14.55
N LEU A 179 1.82 12.92 14.56
CA LEU A 179 2.91 12.08 15.06
C LEU A 179 3.50 12.57 16.40
N ALA A 180 3.02 13.70 16.93
CA ALA A 180 3.34 14.26 18.24
C ALA A 180 2.17 14.03 19.21
#